data_AF-A0A170XUN0-F1
#
_entry.id   AF-A0A170XUN0-F1
#
_cell.length_a   1.000
_cell.length_b   1.000
_cell.length_c   1.000
_cell.angle_alpha   90.00
_cell.angle_beta   90.00
_cell.angle_gamma   90.00
#
_symmetry.space_group_name_H-M   'P 1'
#
loop_
_entity.id
_entity.type
_entity.pdbx_description
1 polymer ?
#
loop_
_entity_poly.entity_id
_entity_poly.type
_entity_poly.pdbx_seq_one_letter_code
_entity_poly.pdbx_strand_id
1 'polypeptide(L)'
;MKLVQYIEKSLGFVKQNILSLLGATKIQDEMYNNRHFTRTQESERIIWVDMEMTGLDPETCHILEVACIITDQHLNTIAEGPNLILHQPDSILLKMNEWSWKHHSQSGLLNASRESKITLEDAENQLMNFVKKYTPPGRCPL
;
A
#
# COMPACT_ATOMS: atom_id res chain seq x y z
N MET A 1 -1.40 5.91 -5.78
CA MET A 1 -2.00 4.85 -4.96
C MET A 1 -2.24 5.34 -3.53
N LYS A 2 -3.46 5.22 -3.02
CA LYS A 2 -3.93 5.63 -1.68
C LYS A 2 -3.17 4.93 -0.56
N LEU A 3 -2.67 3.71 -0.79
CA LEU A 3 -1.89 2.97 0.20
C LEU A 3 -0.56 3.65 0.53
N VAL A 4 0.19 4.09 -0.48
CA VAL A 4 1.44 4.85 -0.28
C VAL A 4 1.16 6.11 0.54
N GLN A 5 0.15 6.88 0.16
CA GLN A 5 -0.24 8.07 0.91
C GLN A 5 -0.66 7.75 2.35
N TYR A 6 -1.31 6.61 2.59
CA TYR A 6 -1.71 6.16 3.92
C TYR A 6 -0.51 5.80 4.80
N ILE A 7 0.52 5.21 4.21
CA ILE A 7 1.79 4.84 4.87
C ILE A 7 2.67 6.09 5.09
N GLU A 8 2.63 7.07 4.19
CA GLU A 8 3.41 8.32 4.28
C GLU A 8 2.74 9.42 5.13
N LYS A 9 1.53 9.19 5.65
CA LYS A 9 0.76 10.18 6.44
C LYS A 9 1.47 10.69 7.70
N SER A 10 2.62 10.13 8.07
CA SER A 10 3.50 10.61 9.15
C SER A 10 3.94 12.08 8.97
N LEU A 11 4.02 12.61 7.74
CA LEU A 11 4.49 13.98 7.47
C LEU A 11 3.43 15.08 7.59
N GLY A 12 2.14 14.76 7.44
CA GLY A 12 1.06 15.74 7.52
C GLY A 12 0.80 16.28 8.93
N PHE A 13 1.00 15.43 9.95
CA PHE A 13 0.83 15.81 11.35
C PHE A 13 1.90 16.80 11.84
N VAL A 14 3.07 16.81 11.19
CA VAL A 14 4.17 17.72 11.52
C VAL A 14 3.85 19.14 11.03
N LYS A 15 3.26 19.33 9.84
CA LYS A 15 2.94 20.67 9.32
C LYS A 15 1.84 21.39 10.09
N GLN A 16 0.80 20.69 10.56
CA GLN A 16 -0.24 21.30 11.40
C GLN A 16 0.33 21.80 12.74
N ASN A 17 1.31 21.09 13.30
CA ASN A 17 1.95 21.47 14.56
C ASN A 17 3.04 22.55 14.38
N ILE A 18 3.74 22.61 13.23
CA ILE A 18 4.76 23.64 12.97
C ILE A 18 4.14 25.05 12.88
N LEU A 19 2.92 25.19 12.37
CA LEU A 19 2.23 26.48 12.37
C LEU A 19 1.82 26.95 13.78
N SER A 20 1.60 26.03 14.72
CA SER A 20 1.41 26.36 16.14
C SER A 20 2.73 26.60 16.91
N LEU A 21 3.88 26.25 16.31
CA LEU A 21 5.21 26.34 16.92
C LEU A 21 5.89 27.72 16.75
N LEU A 22 5.31 28.64 15.98
CA LEU A 22 5.85 30.00 15.81
C LEU A 22 5.62 30.92 17.04
N GLY A 23 5.14 30.38 18.17
CA GLY A 23 5.09 31.15 19.41
C GLY A 23 4.71 30.32 20.64
N ALA A 24 5.67 29.67 21.29
CA ALA A 24 5.65 29.42 22.75
C ALA A 24 6.98 28.80 23.22
N THR A 25 7.63 29.45 24.17
CA THR A 25 8.92 29.11 24.79
C THR A 25 8.82 28.02 25.87
N LYS A 26 9.91 27.27 26.05
CA LYS A 26 10.30 26.37 27.17
C LYS A 26 9.37 25.20 27.59
N ILE A 27 8.05 25.28 27.40
CA ILE A 27 7.13 24.16 27.70
C ILE A 27 7.25 23.05 26.62
N GLN A 28 7.73 23.39 25.42
CA GLN A 28 7.88 22.44 24.31
C GLN A 28 9.00 21.43 24.48
N ASP A 29 10.09 21.73 25.17
CA ASP A 29 11.18 20.77 25.38
C ASP A 29 10.78 19.64 26.34
N GLU A 30 9.99 19.96 27.38
CA GLU A 30 9.39 18.95 28.26
C GLU A 30 8.31 18.14 27.52
N MET A 31 7.48 18.77 26.68
CA MET A 31 6.47 18.06 25.86
C MET A 31 7.06 17.29 24.66
N TYR A 32 8.29 17.61 24.21
CA TYR A 32 9.01 16.88 23.17
C TYR A 32 9.68 15.64 23.77
N ASN A 33 10.25 15.75 24.97
CA ASN A 33 10.86 14.62 25.69
C ASN A 33 9.84 13.67 26.35
N ASN A 34 8.63 14.14 26.69
CA ASN A 34 7.55 13.27 27.20
C ASN A 34 6.73 12.55 26.11
N ARG A 35 7.06 12.74 24.83
CA ARG A 35 6.45 12.01 23.70
C ARG A 35 7.14 10.65 23.50
N HIS A 36 7.20 9.83 24.55
CA HIS A 36 7.19 8.39 24.34
C HIS A 36 5.81 8.03 23.79
N PHE A 37 5.67 8.12 22.47
CA PHE A 37 4.57 7.47 21.77
C PHE A 37 4.71 5.98 22.08
N THR A 38 3.91 5.47 23.00
CA THR A 38 3.86 4.04 23.30
C THR A 38 3.44 3.37 22.00
N ARG A 39 4.35 2.60 21.39
CA ARG A 39 4.04 1.78 20.22
C ARG A 39 2.92 0.82 20.62
N THR A 40 1.78 0.92 19.95
CA THR A 40 0.74 -0.10 20.05
C THR A 40 1.19 -1.31 19.24
N GLN A 41 0.77 -2.52 19.60
CA GLN A 41 1.07 -3.72 18.80
C GLN A 41 0.69 -3.54 17.32
N GLU A 42 -0.38 -2.79 17.03
CA GLU A 42 -0.81 -2.48 15.67
C GLU A 42 0.18 -1.57 14.92
N SER A 43 0.83 -0.64 15.62
CA SER A 43 1.86 0.23 15.03
C SER A 43 3.20 -0.48 14.79
N GLU A 44 3.36 -1.71 15.30
CA GLU A 44 4.54 -2.56 15.04
C GLU A 44 4.31 -3.56 13.91
N ARG A 45 3.10 -3.61 13.34
CA ARG A 45 2.77 -4.49 12.22
C ARG A 45 3.48 -4.06 10.94
N ILE A 46 3.68 -5.02 10.04
CA ILE A 46 4.28 -4.84 8.71
C ILE A 46 3.21 -5.10 7.65
N ILE A 47 3.14 -4.26 6.63
CA ILE A 47 2.20 -4.40 5.51
C ILE A 47 2.97 -4.97 4.32
N TRP A 48 2.81 -6.26 4.03
CA TRP A 48 3.41 -6.88 2.86
C TRP A 48 2.50 -6.69 1.65
N VAL A 49 3.06 -6.27 0.52
CA VAL A 49 2.36 -6.15 -0.75
C VAL A 49 3.24 -6.74 -1.86
N ASP A 50 2.61 -7.55 -2.70
CA ASP A 50 3.21 -8.05 -3.93
C ASP A 50 2.31 -7.70 -5.11
N MET A 51 2.91 -7.42 -6.26
CA MET A 51 2.20 -6.89 -7.42
C MET A 51 2.76 -7.44 -8.72
N GLU A 52 1.84 -7.78 -9.62
CA GLU A 52 2.17 -8.12 -11.01
C GLU A 52 1.77 -6.97 -11.93
N MET A 53 2.66 -6.62 -12.85
CA MET A 53 2.46 -5.51 -13.79
C MET A 53 2.67 -5.95 -15.23
N THR A 54 2.20 -5.13 -16.16
CA THR A 54 2.44 -5.33 -17.60
C THR A 54 3.89 -5.07 -18.02
N GLY A 55 4.73 -4.57 -17.12
CA GLY A 55 6.13 -4.23 -17.33
C GLY A 55 6.68 -3.38 -16.18
N LEU A 56 7.83 -2.74 -16.40
CA LEU A 56 8.59 -2.04 -15.35
C LEU A 56 8.48 -0.50 -15.41
N ASP A 57 7.85 0.05 -16.44
CA ASP A 57 7.72 1.51 -16.60
C ASP A 57 6.42 2.00 -15.94
N PRO A 58 6.47 2.74 -14.82
CA PRO A 58 5.27 3.16 -14.10
C PRO A 58 4.40 4.17 -14.87
N GLU A 59 4.94 4.84 -15.89
CA GLU A 59 4.19 5.81 -16.70
C GLU A 59 3.31 5.13 -17.76
N THR A 60 3.67 3.91 -18.17
CA THR A 60 3.01 3.21 -19.28
C THR A 60 2.48 1.83 -18.91
N CYS A 61 3.04 1.19 -17.89
CA CYS A 61 2.67 -0.13 -17.44
C CYS A 61 1.55 -0.07 -16.41
N HIS A 62 0.74 -1.12 -16.40
CA HIS A 62 -0.47 -1.21 -15.59
C HIS A 62 -0.41 -2.41 -14.66
N ILE A 63 -1.14 -2.33 -13.56
CA ILE A 63 -1.24 -3.39 -12.55
C ILE A 63 -2.20 -4.47 -13.07
N LEU A 64 -1.78 -5.74 -12.95
CA LEU A 64 -2.54 -6.94 -13.27
C LEU A 64 -3.03 -7.67 -12.03
N GLU A 65 -2.20 -7.72 -10.97
CA GLU A 65 -2.53 -8.40 -9.72
C GLU A 65 -1.96 -7.61 -8.54
N VAL A 66 -2.65 -7.67 -7.41
CA VAL A 66 -2.14 -7.20 -6.12
C VAL A 66 -2.59 -8.12 -5.00
N ALA A 67 -1.65 -8.55 -4.17
CA ALA A 67 -1.89 -9.30 -2.95
C ALA A 67 -1.33 -8.56 -1.74
N CYS A 68 -1.94 -8.76 -0.57
CA CYS A 68 -1.49 -8.11 0.65
C CYS A 68 -1.59 -9.05 1.86
N ILE A 69 -0.60 -8.98 2.76
CA ILE A 69 -0.58 -9.70 4.03
C ILE A 69 -0.13 -8.72 5.12
N ILE A 70 -0.65 -8.90 6.33
CA ILE A 70 -0.22 -8.14 7.50
C ILE A 70 0.38 -9.11 8.50
N THR A 71 1.60 -8.81 8.94
CA THR A 71 2.29 -9.59 9.98
C THR A 71 2.57 -8.73 11.21
N ASP A 72 2.87 -9.37 12.34
CA ASP A 72 3.58 -8.71 13.42
C ASP A 72 5.08 -8.56 13.10
N GLN A 73 5.83 -7.98 14.03
CA GLN A 73 7.28 -7.80 13.92
C GLN A 73 8.10 -9.11 13.98
N HIS A 74 7.46 -10.22 14.34
CA HIS A 74 8.07 -11.56 14.37
C HIS A 74 7.67 -12.40 13.15
N LEU A 75 7.05 -11.78 12.15
CA LEU A 75 6.59 -12.41 10.91
C LEU A 75 5.45 -13.42 11.11
N ASN A 76 4.73 -13.36 12.24
CA ASN A 76 3.51 -14.12 12.39
C ASN A 76 2.39 -13.42 11.62
N THR A 77 1.69 -14.17 10.75
CA THR A 77 0.55 -13.64 9.99
C THR A 77 -0.57 -13.22 10.94
N ILE A 78 -0.94 -11.94 10.87
CA ILE A 78 -2.08 -11.36 11.57
C ILE A 78 -3.33 -11.44 10.71
N ALA A 79 -3.20 -11.15 9.41
CA ALA A 79 -4.30 -11.24 8.47
C ALA A 79 -3.79 -11.43 7.05
N GLU A 80 -4.45 -12.30 6.30
CA GLU A 80 -4.34 -12.37 4.85
C GLU A 80 -5.35 -11.40 4.23
N GLY A 81 -4.84 -10.55 3.35
CA GLY A 81 -5.61 -9.57 2.62
C GLY A 81 -6.18 -10.13 1.33
N PRO A 82 -6.80 -9.26 0.52
CA PRO A 82 -7.34 -9.69 -0.74
C PRO A 82 -6.21 -10.02 -1.72
N ASN A 83 -6.39 -11.09 -2.51
CA ASN A 83 -5.65 -11.30 -3.75
C ASN A 83 -6.56 -10.90 -4.93
N LEU A 84 -6.19 -9.82 -5.62
CA LEU A 84 -7.05 -9.16 -6.60
C LEU A 84 -6.38 -9.14 -7.95
N ILE A 85 -7.03 -9.77 -8.94
CA ILE A 85 -6.66 -9.66 -10.34
C ILE A 85 -7.48 -8.53 -10.96
N LEU A 86 -6.81 -7.54 -11.54
CA LEU A 86 -7.41 -6.35 -12.12
C LEU A 86 -7.70 -6.56 -13.61
N HIS A 87 -8.78 -5.93 -14.07
CA HIS A 87 -9.10 -5.90 -15.49
C HIS A 87 -8.13 -5.00 -16.26
N GLN A 88 -7.59 -5.52 -17.37
CA GLN A 88 -6.90 -4.72 -18.37
C GLN A 88 -7.42 -5.06 -19.78
N PRO A 89 -7.67 -4.07 -20.65
CA PRO A 89 -8.11 -4.32 -22.00
C PRO A 89 -6.96 -4.85 -22.87
N ASP A 90 -7.30 -5.55 -23.95
CA ASP A 90 -6.30 -6.10 -24.89
C ASP A 90 -5.37 -5.02 -25.48
N SER A 91 -5.84 -3.78 -25.61
CA SER A 91 -5.01 -2.66 -26.07
C SER A 91 -3.85 -2.32 -25.12
N ILE A 92 -3.92 -2.73 -23.85
CA ILE A 92 -2.82 -2.66 -22.88
C ILE A 92 -2.05 -3.98 -22.86
N LEU A 93 -2.74 -5.12 -22.79
CA LEU A 93 -2.11 -6.43 -22.68
C LEU A 93 -1.17 -6.75 -23.86
N LEU A 94 -1.57 -6.36 -25.08
CA LEU A 94 -0.79 -6.59 -26.29
C LEU A 94 0.46 -5.69 -26.42
N LYS A 95 0.64 -4.71 -25.52
CA LYS A 95 1.83 -3.82 -25.50
C LYS A 95 2.94 -4.33 -24.58
N MET A 96 2.73 -5.44 -23.88
CA MET A 96 3.75 -6.05 -23.03
C MET A 96 4.99 -6.43 -23.83
N ASN A 97 6.15 -6.38 -23.20
CA ASN A 97 7.34 -7.01 -23.75
C ASN A 97 7.20 -8.55 -23.76
N GLU A 98 8.06 -9.21 -24.53
CA GLU A 98 7.99 -10.67 -24.73
C GLU A 98 8.07 -11.45 -23.42
N TRP A 99 8.93 -11.03 -22.49
CA TRP A 99 9.13 -11.73 -21.22
C TRP A 99 7.87 -11.68 -20.35
N SER A 100 7.30 -10.49 -20.15
CA SER A 100 6.11 -10.30 -19.30
C SER A 100 4.91 -11.01 -19.91
N TRP A 101 4.75 -10.92 -21.23
CA TRP A 101 3.66 -11.62 -21.89
C TRP A 101 3.82 -13.15 -21.75
N LYS A 102 5.01 -13.70 -22.00
CA LYS A 102 5.22 -15.14 -21.84
C LYS A 102 4.97 -15.61 -20.40
N HIS A 103 5.49 -14.90 -19.41
CA HIS A 103 5.34 -15.27 -18.00
C HIS A 103 3.86 -15.25 -17.58
N HIS A 104 3.17 -14.14 -17.85
CA HIS A 104 1.77 -13.94 -17.47
C HIS A 104 0.79 -14.77 -18.31
N SER A 105 1.18 -15.19 -19.52
CA SER A 105 0.46 -16.22 -20.29
C SER A 105 0.48 -17.55 -19.55
N GLN A 106 1.66 -17.97 -19.11
CA GLN A 106 1.91 -19.30 -18.57
C GLN A 106 1.28 -19.48 -17.19
N SER A 107 1.23 -18.42 -16.38
CA SER A 107 0.51 -18.42 -15.10
C SER A 107 -1.01 -18.39 -15.26
N GLY A 108 -1.53 -18.05 -16.45
CA GLY A 108 -2.96 -17.81 -16.70
C GLY A 108 -3.43 -16.41 -16.31
N LEU A 109 -2.55 -15.56 -15.78
CA LEU A 109 -2.88 -14.22 -15.29
C LEU A 109 -3.51 -13.33 -16.37
N LEU A 110 -3.07 -13.42 -17.62
CA LEU A 110 -3.66 -12.58 -18.67
C LEU A 110 -5.10 -12.95 -18.99
N ASN A 111 -5.46 -14.23 -18.96
CA ASN A 111 -6.85 -14.63 -19.17
C ASN A 111 -7.71 -14.23 -17.97
N ALA A 112 -7.20 -14.43 -16.76
CA ALA A 112 -7.88 -13.96 -15.55
C ALA A 112 -8.07 -12.44 -15.53
N SER A 113 -7.08 -11.66 -15.99
CA SER A 113 -7.18 -10.20 -16.13
C SER A 113 -8.25 -9.80 -17.14
N ARG A 114 -8.33 -10.47 -18.31
CA ARG A 114 -9.42 -10.22 -19.28
C ARG A 114 -10.81 -10.46 -18.70
N GLU A 115 -10.96 -11.54 -17.95
CA GLU A 115 -12.24 -11.95 -17.35
C GLU A 115 -12.61 -11.17 -16.10
N SER A 116 -11.62 -10.56 -15.44
CA SER A 116 -11.82 -9.76 -14.23
C SER A 116 -12.74 -8.58 -14.51
N LYS A 117 -13.50 -8.21 -13.47
CA LYS A 117 -14.35 -7.01 -13.42
C LYS A 117 -13.83 -5.98 -12.42
N ILE A 118 -12.70 -6.27 -11.77
CA ILE A 118 -12.12 -5.42 -10.75
C ILE A 118 -11.36 -4.29 -11.43
N THR A 119 -11.80 -3.06 -11.20
CA THR A 119 -11.07 -1.87 -11.66
C THR A 119 -9.91 -1.56 -10.72
N LEU A 120 -9.00 -0.69 -11.16
CA LEU A 120 -7.94 -0.16 -10.29
C LEU A 120 -8.51 0.53 -9.04
N GLU A 121 -9.61 1.26 -9.18
CA GLU A 121 -10.27 1.93 -8.06
C GLU A 121 -10.87 0.92 -7.08
N ASP A 122 -11.51 -0.14 -7.57
CA ASP A 122 -12.05 -1.21 -6.72
C ASP A 122 -10.93 -1.89 -5.93
N ALA A 123 -9.82 -2.22 -6.60
CA ALA A 123 -8.67 -2.85 -5.96
C ALA A 123 -8.08 -1.96 -4.87
N GLU A 124 -7.92 -0.67 -5.16
CA GLU A 124 -7.41 0.31 -4.20
C GLU A 124 -8.34 0.46 -2.99
N ASN A 125 -9.65 0.52 -3.21
CA ASN A 125 -10.62 0.65 -2.13
C ASN A 125 -10.66 -0.61 -1.25
N GLN A 126 -10.62 -1.81 -1.85
CA GLN A 126 -10.59 -3.07 -1.10
C GLN A 126 -9.31 -3.21 -0.28
N LEU A 127 -8.15 -2.93 -0.89
CA LEU A 127 -6.86 -2.97 -0.22
C LEU A 127 -6.81 -1.95 0.93
N MET A 128 -7.31 -0.73 0.72
CA MET A 128 -7.36 0.28 1.77
C MET A 128 -8.30 -0.09 2.92
N ASN A 129 -9.45 -0.68 2.63
CA ASN A 129 -10.39 -1.14 3.66
C ASN A 129 -9.77 -2.26 4.51
N PHE A 130 -9.02 -3.16 3.87
CA PHE A 130 -8.26 -4.20 4.56
C PHE A 130 -7.18 -3.59 5.46
N VAL A 131 -6.28 -2.77 4.93
CA VAL A 131 -5.15 -2.22 5.69
C VAL A 131 -5.61 -1.39 6.89
N LYS A 132 -6.61 -0.53 6.71
CA LYS A 132 -7.15 0.31 7.80
C LYS A 132 -7.74 -0.47 8.97
N LYS A 133 -8.15 -1.72 8.76
CA LYS A 133 -8.68 -2.58 9.83
C LYS A 133 -7.59 -3.04 10.79
N TYR A 134 -6.34 -3.09 10.34
CA TYR A 134 -5.25 -3.74 11.06
C TYR A 134 -4.05 -2.82 11.31
N THR A 135 -3.96 -1.65 10.70
CA THR A 135 -2.83 -0.74 10.94
C THR A 135 -3.29 0.67 11.24
N PRO A 136 -2.51 1.44 12.02
CA PRO A 136 -2.69 2.88 12.12
C PRO A 136 -2.00 3.59 10.93
N PRO A 137 -2.55 4.73 10.46
CA PRO A 137 -1.97 5.50 9.36
C PRO A 137 -0.59 6.04 9.72
N GLY A 138 0.36 5.99 8.79
CA GLY A 138 1.67 6.61 8.95
C GLY A 138 2.63 5.92 9.93
N ARG A 139 2.37 4.66 10.31
CA ARG A 139 3.11 3.99 11.39
C ARG A 139 3.77 2.67 10.99
N CYS A 140 3.17 1.93 10.08
CA CYS A 140 3.64 0.62 9.67
C CYS A 140 4.53 0.73 8.42
N PRO A 141 5.66 0.00 8.35
CA PRO A 141 6.42 -0.15 7.12
C PRO A 141 5.62 -0.93 6.05
N LEU A 142 5.97 -0.67 4.79
CA LEU A 142 5.68 -1.52 3.64
C LEU A 142 6.88 -2.44 3.39
#